data_AF-C4XLS6-F1
#
_entry.id   AF-C4XLS6-F1
#
_cell.length_a   1.000
_cell.length_b   1.000
_cell.length_c   1.000
_cell.angle_alpha   90.00
_cell.angle_beta   90.00
_cell.angle_gamma   90.00
#
_symmetry.space_group_name_H-M   'P 1'
#
loop_
_entity.id
_entity.type
_entity.pdbx_description
1 polymer ?
#
loop_
_entity_poly.entity_id
_entity_poly.type
_entity_poly.pdbx_seq_one_letter_code
_entity_poly.pdbx_strand_id
1 'polypeptide(L)' 'MYLYCVVMGLGTVVRASINVPALSKAMGLGEKHRVIMAQCVGYPKA' A
#
# COMPACT_ATOMS: atom_id res chain seq x y z
N MET A 1 -0.98 1.45 -10.15
CA MET A 1 -0.81 2.64 -9.29
C MET A 1 0.42 3.48 -9.64
N TYR A 2 1.59 2.88 -9.98
CA TYR A 2 2.83 3.63 -10.29
C TYR A 2 2.68 4.81 -11.27
N LEU A 3 2.25 4.56 -12.51
CA LEU A 3 2.16 5.61 -13.53
C LEU A 3 1.20 6.75 -13.15
N TYR A 4 0.10 6.42 -12.47
CA TYR A 4 -0.83 7.42 -11.95
C TYR A 4 -0.17 8.29 -10.87
N CYS A 5 0.52 7.68 -9.91
CA CYS A 5 1.26 8.42 -8.89
C CYS A 5 2.26 9.40 -9.53
N VAL A 6 3.01 8.96 -10.54
CA VAL A 6 3.97 9.83 -11.25
C VAL A 6 3.27 11.03 -11.90
N VAL A 7 2.17 10.82 -12.61
CA VAL A 7 1.40 11.91 -13.24
C VAL A 7 0.84 12.89 -12.20
N MET A 8 0.46 12.39 -11.03
CA MET A 8 -0.09 13.17 -9.92
C MET A 8 0.98 13.83 -9.03
N GLY A 9 2.27 13.72 -9.37
CA GLY A 9 3.36 14.25 -8.54
C GLY A 9 3.57 13.50 -7.22
N LEU A 10 3.14 12.24 -7.15
CA LEU A 10 3.28 11.35 -6.00
C LEU A 10 4.40 10.33 -6.22
N GLY A 11 5.20 10.11 -5.18
CA GLY A 11 6.08 8.97 -5.07
C GLY A 11 5.31 7.74 -4.58
N THR A 12 5.78 6.55 -4.97
CA THR A 12 5.20 5.31 -4.50
C THR A 12 6.23 4.18 -4.37
N VAL A 13 6.09 3.38 -3.32
CA VAL A 13 6.95 2.21 -3.06
C VAL A 13 6.14 1.00 -2.61
N VAL A 14 6.41 -0.16 -3.22
CA VAL A 14 5.86 -1.44 -2.78
C VAL A 14 6.62 -1.93 -1.55
N ARG A 15 5.91 -2.41 -0.54
CA ARG A 15 6.52 -2.99 0.67
C ARG A 15 6.56 -4.51 0.53
N ALA A 16 7.75 -5.05 0.26
CA ALA A 16 7.97 -6.49 0.10
C ALA A 16 7.83 -7.28 1.40
N SER A 17 8.12 -6.66 2.55
CA SER A 17 7.95 -7.26 3.87
C SER A 17 6.94 -6.46 4.69
N ILE A 18 5.82 -7.10 5.01
CA ILE A 18 4.74 -6.56 5.84
C ILE A 18 4.15 -7.67 6.72
N ASN A 19 3.70 -7.31 7.92
CA ASN A 19 2.94 -8.22 8.77
C ASN A 19 1.48 -8.30 8.27
N VAL A 20 1.22 -9.24 7.37
CA VAL A 20 -0.11 -9.42 6.75
C VAL A 20 -1.21 -9.72 7.79
N PRO A 21 -1.02 -10.63 8.77
CA PRO A 21 -2.04 -10.89 9.79
C PRO A 21 -2.41 -9.66 10.61
N ALA A 22 -1.42 -8.91 11.09
CA ALA A 22 -1.65 -7.70 11.87
C ALA A 22 -2.34 -6.62 11.04
N LEU A 23 -1.92 -6.43 9.79
CA LEU A 23 -2.51 -5.45 8.88
C LEU A 23 -3.96 -5.82 8.51
N SER A 24 -4.24 -7.09 8.22
CA SER A 24 -5.59 -7.58 7.92
C SER A 24 -6.55 -7.34 9.09
N LYS A 25 -6.09 -7.59 10.32
CA LYS A 25 -6.86 -7.29 11.54
C LYS A 25 -7.08 -5.80 11.74
N ALA A 26 -6.03 -4.98 11.56
CA ALA A 26 -6.11 -3.53 11.71
C ALA A 26 -7.05 -2.88 10.67
N MET A 27 -7.12 -3.45 9.46
CA MET A 27 -8.02 -3.01 8.39
C MET A 27 -9.44 -3.57 8.52
N GLY A 28 -9.71 -4.47 9.46
CA GLY A 28 -11.01 -5.11 9.64
C GLY A 28 -11.45 -5.96 8.44
N LEU A 29 -10.50 -6.60 7.74
CA LEU A 29 -10.82 -7.41 6.56
C LEU A 29 -11.60 -8.67 6.96
N GLY A 30 -12.74 -8.89 6.29
CA GLY A 30 -13.53 -10.11 6.43
C GLY A 30 -12.89 -11.33 5.73
N GLU A 31 -13.39 -12.53 6.00
CA GLU A 31 -12.79 -13.81 5.57
C GLU A 31 -12.60 -13.98 4.05
N LYS A 32 -13.38 -13.27 3.24
CA LYS A 32 -13.27 -13.29 1.77
C LYS A 32 -12.21 -12.31 1.22
N HIS A 33 -11.67 -11.43 2.07
CA HIS A 33 -10.70 -10.41 1.68
C HIS A 33 -9.32 -10.78 2.23
N ARG A 34 -8.29 -10.52 1.44
CA ARG A 34 -6.89 -10.73 1.85
C ARG A 34 -5.99 -9.62 1.31
N VAL A 35 -4.97 -9.27 2.08
CA VAL A 35 -3.92 -8.35 1.62
C VAL A 35 -3.02 -9.10 0.65
N ILE A 36 -2.95 -8.63 -0.60
CA ILE A 36 -2.06 -9.19 -1.64
C ILE A 36 -0.75 -8.40 -1.78
N MET A 37 -0.78 -7.12 -1.43
CA MET A 37 0.33 -6.19 -1.53
C MET A 37 0.03 -4.97 -0.65
N ALA A 38 1.07 -4.31 -0.14
CA ALA A 38 0.95 -2.98 0.42
C ALA A 38 1.87 -2.01 -0.33
N GLN A 39 1.37 -0.81 -0.55
CA GLN A 39 2.09 0.25 -1.24
C GLN A 39 1.96 1.54 -0.45
N CYS A 40 3.09 2.19 -0.16
CA CYS A 40 3.09 3.53 0.41
C CYS A 40 3.06 4.53 -0.73
N VAL A 41 2.17 5.51 -0.65
CA VAL A 41 2.03 6.61 -1.61
C VAL A 41 2.13 7.91 -0.85
N GLY A 42 2.87 8.88 -1.37
CA GLY A 42 3.02 10.19 -0.73
C GLY A 42 3.79 11.17 -1.60
N TYR A 43 3.91 12.41 -1.14
CA TYR A 43 4.69 13.42 -1.85
C TYR A 43 6.19 13.13 -1.72
N PRO A 44 6.97 13.25 -2.81
CA PRO A 44 8.42 13.16 -2.74
C PRO A 44 8.97 14.31 -1.87
N LYS A 45 10.08 14.04 -1.18
CA LYS A 45 10.81 15.07 -0.44
C LYS A 45 11.38 16.08 -1.44
N ALA A 46 11.18 17.37 -1.17
CA ALA A 46 11.75 18.48 -1.95
C ALA A 46 13.28 18.50 -1.87
#